data_AF-A0A5C6C9K0-F1
#
_entry.id   AF-A0A5C6C9K0-F1
#
_cell.length_a   1.000
_cell.length_b   1.000
_cell.length_c   1.000
_cell.angle_alpha   90.00
_cell.angle_beta   90.00
_cell.angle_gamma   90.00
#
_symmetry.space_group_name_H-M   'P 1'
#
loop_
_entity.id
_entity.type
_entity.pdbx_description
1 polymer ?
#
loop_
_entity_poly.entity_id
_entity_poly.type
_entity_poly.pdbx_seq_one_letter_code
_entity_poly.pdbx_strand_id
1 'polypeptide(L)'
;MKKALRYLLLLVVAGGLVYALIPSGEDVAQKLDRANLGQAKHVAAVDAPSESVAIALSAENTKIGFTCAKNLAGKTVTVMGGWNRALGGQLQGRMLVEPTAKKLLQLELQVDVGSLWSEHDLLTDALLTKGFFQVEEHPQATFVSTSITPGAPENSAQEDATHQIEGNFLLNGIERSISFPAKIEFTPSGLTLHSKFSLQRKDFNVLFVDSGGFGLLTDDNISELVALDGSINATFDRTPEKQEPPETEEKAQSEELFALIDKRFGLLEEKLLSIEKKVAALEEKSQLEPFDKSEVESPANESTDTSKLSSHYIETIPATQVPFELILVPGDQEGGIPPLYVGKSEVTWDEFMPWVDGRDLESPDPLGELRAMKLRPSPPYGAVDRGFGMDRRPALSMSRLSAELYCQWLSEQTGKTYRLPTEKEWEHIYQLGGGNLNTPPTAEEAERLAVYVDNSFDEDIDDWATKPTASGQPNNLGIYDLAGNVCEWVTETGEERVARGGHFDSDREELGVGRHVEHPDWNRDYPNNPKSIWWFVNAPWVGFRVVAEVQ
;
A
#
# COMPACT_ATOMS: atom_id res chain seq x y z
N MET A 1 -34.67 3.56 35.01
CA MET A 1 -33.47 3.08 34.28
C MET A 1 -33.64 3.38 32.80
N LYS A 2 -32.60 3.93 32.15
CA LYS A 2 -32.50 4.25 30.70
C LYS A 2 -33.19 5.52 30.18
N LYS A 3 -32.93 6.69 30.80
CA LYS A 3 -33.03 8.02 30.15
C LYS A 3 -32.12 9.02 30.88
N ALA A 4 -30.82 8.96 30.64
CA ALA A 4 -29.86 9.98 31.09
C ALA A 4 -28.53 9.81 30.35
N LEU A 5 -28.48 10.12 29.05
CA LEU A 5 -27.27 10.57 28.34
C LEU A 5 -27.64 11.07 26.93
N ARG A 6 -28.44 12.14 26.88
CA ARG A 6 -28.56 13.04 25.72
C ARG A 6 -28.02 14.38 26.21
N TYR A 7 -27.08 14.95 25.45
CA TYR A 7 -26.43 16.27 25.57
C TYR A 7 -25.07 16.36 26.29
N LEU A 8 -24.00 16.18 25.51
CA LEU A 8 -22.79 17.05 25.36
C LEU A 8 -21.87 16.31 24.35
N LEU A 9 -21.33 16.82 23.24
CA LEU A 9 -21.08 18.17 22.73
C LEU A 9 -20.93 18.09 21.18
N LEU A 10 -21.33 19.16 20.49
CA LEU A 10 -21.24 19.45 19.06
C LEU A 10 -19.86 20.03 18.67
N LEU A 11 -19.52 19.94 17.35
CA LEU A 11 -18.71 20.87 16.52
C LEU A 11 -17.15 20.78 16.51
N VAL A 12 -16.51 20.37 15.39
CA VAL A 12 -16.11 21.15 14.18
C VAL A 12 -15.14 20.27 13.35
N VAL A 13 -15.48 20.04 12.08
CA VAL A 13 -14.66 19.33 11.09
C VAL A 13 -13.98 20.36 10.20
N ALA A 14 -12.67 20.50 10.39
CA ALA A 14 -11.71 20.98 9.39
C ALA A 14 -10.57 19.98 9.47
N GLY A 15 -10.41 19.14 8.43
CA GLY A 15 -9.39 18.08 8.33
C GLY A 15 -8.99 17.41 9.64
N GLY A 16 -9.83 16.54 10.22
CA GLY A 16 -9.51 16.02 11.55
C GLY A 16 -10.31 14.80 11.99
N LEU A 17 -9.56 13.79 12.46
CA LEU A 17 -9.99 12.69 13.33
C LEU A 17 -11.28 13.02 14.11
N VAL A 18 -12.35 12.26 13.88
CA VAL A 18 -13.41 12.17 14.90
C VAL A 18 -12.84 11.34 16.06
N TYR A 19 -12.48 12.08 17.11
CA TYR A 19 -12.34 11.59 18.46
C TYR A 19 -13.68 11.00 18.93
N ALA A 20 -13.95 9.74 18.58
CA ALA A 20 -14.48 8.85 19.60
C ALA A 20 -13.48 8.86 20.77
N LEU A 21 -13.95 8.72 22.01
CA LEU A 21 -13.10 8.64 23.21
C LEU A 21 -12.09 7.49 23.11
N ILE A 22 -11.04 7.68 22.34
CA ILE A 22 -9.81 6.91 22.38
C ILE A 22 -9.08 7.52 23.57
N PRO A 23 -8.86 6.78 24.67
CA PRO A 23 -8.08 7.29 25.78
C PRO A 23 -6.75 7.81 25.24
N SER A 24 -6.32 8.98 25.69
CA SER A 24 -4.97 9.48 25.42
C SER A 24 -3.98 8.36 25.73
N GLY A 25 -3.25 7.90 24.72
CA GLY A 25 -2.12 7.01 24.94
C GLY A 25 -1.01 7.78 25.62
N GLU A 26 -0.29 7.14 26.53
CA GLU A 26 0.93 7.71 27.07
C GLU A 26 2.13 7.26 26.22
N ASP A 27 3.12 8.14 26.04
CA ASP A 27 4.40 7.73 25.48
C ASP A 27 5.19 6.95 26.55
N VAL A 28 4.88 5.65 26.65
CA VAL A 28 5.44 4.75 27.65
C VAL A 28 6.97 4.72 27.58
N ALA A 29 7.56 4.89 26.39
CA ALA A 29 9.00 4.84 26.18
C ALA A 29 9.75 5.98 26.91
N GLN A 30 9.11 7.13 27.14
CA GLN A 30 9.71 8.26 27.88
C GLN A 30 9.88 7.99 29.38
N LYS A 31 9.16 7.00 29.92
CA LYS A 31 9.21 6.63 31.34
C LYS A 31 10.13 5.46 31.64
N LEU A 32 10.69 4.83 30.61
CA LEU A 32 11.57 3.68 30.75
C LEU A 32 13.03 4.10 30.81
N ASP A 33 13.88 3.21 31.31
CA ASP A 33 15.32 3.36 31.21
C ASP A 33 15.72 3.41 29.74
N ARG A 34 16.31 4.52 29.31
CA ARG A 34 16.85 4.64 27.96
C ARG A 34 18.13 3.83 27.84
N ALA A 35 18.20 2.97 26.83
CA ALA A 35 19.41 2.22 26.54
C ALA A 35 20.58 3.17 26.23
N ASN A 36 21.68 2.98 26.95
CA ASN A 36 22.90 3.75 26.69
C ASN A 36 23.56 3.24 25.42
N LEU A 37 23.87 4.13 24.47
CA LEU A 37 24.58 3.78 23.25
C LEU A 37 26.10 3.95 23.40
N GLY A 38 26.83 3.00 22.84
CA GLY A 38 28.29 3.04 22.69
C GLY A 38 28.74 2.48 21.34
N GLN A 39 30.04 2.58 21.07
CA GLN A 39 30.65 1.87 19.96
C GLN A 39 30.57 0.36 20.19
N ALA A 40 30.36 -0.41 19.13
CA ALA A 40 30.37 -1.86 19.20
C ALA A 40 31.68 -2.35 19.85
N LYS A 41 31.54 -3.23 20.84
CA LYS A 41 32.67 -3.76 21.61
C LYS A 41 33.08 -5.11 21.03
N HIS A 42 34.33 -5.49 21.24
CA HIS A 42 34.76 -6.84 20.94
C HIS A 42 34.02 -7.83 21.86
N VAL A 43 33.33 -8.81 21.27
CA VAL A 43 32.71 -9.92 22.01
C VAL A 43 33.82 -10.88 22.42
N ALA A 44 34.22 -10.83 23.68
CA ALA A 44 35.22 -11.75 24.22
C ALA A 44 34.71 -13.19 24.19
N ALA A 45 35.60 -14.15 23.95
CA ALA A 45 35.28 -15.55 24.16
C ALA A 45 34.90 -15.77 25.63
N VAL A 46 33.71 -16.34 25.86
CA VAL A 46 33.25 -16.63 27.21
C VAL A 46 34.02 -17.84 27.71
N ASP A 47 34.82 -17.64 28.75
CA ASP A 47 35.44 -18.74 29.49
C ASP A 47 34.31 -19.50 30.19
N ALA A 48 33.97 -20.67 29.65
CA ALA A 48 32.83 -21.47 30.08
C ALA A 48 33.33 -22.54 31.07
N PRO A 49 33.03 -22.42 32.38
CA PRO A 49 33.28 -23.50 33.33
C PRO A 49 32.66 -24.83 32.84
N SER A 50 33.23 -25.95 33.26
CA SER A 50 32.75 -27.29 32.88
C SER A 50 31.28 -27.57 33.25
N GLU A 51 30.72 -26.80 34.18
CA GLU A 51 29.33 -26.90 34.65
C GLU A 51 28.36 -26.01 33.86
N SER A 52 28.84 -25.29 32.84
CA SER A 52 28.01 -24.39 32.05
C SER A 52 27.05 -25.17 31.15
N VAL A 53 25.81 -24.70 31.07
CA VAL A 53 24.75 -25.25 30.23
C VAL A 53 24.43 -24.26 29.11
N ALA A 54 24.48 -24.73 27.86
CA ALA A 54 24.00 -23.98 26.71
C ALA A 54 22.52 -24.29 26.48
N ILE A 55 21.68 -23.26 26.46
CA ILE A 55 20.24 -23.36 26.26
C ILE A 55 19.88 -22.69 24.95
N ALA A 56 19.18 -23.39 24.07
CA ALA A 56 18.69 -22.84 22.82
C ALA A 56 17.47 -21.93 23.06
N LEU A 57 17.46 -20.78 22.40
CA LEU A 57 16.34 -19.84 22.40
C LEU A 57 15.57 -19.97 21.09
N SER A 58 14.25 -19.92 21.21
CA SER A 58 13.31 -20.02 20.10
C SER A 58 12.03 -19.26 20.39
N ALA A 59 11.16 -19.21 19.40
CA ALA A 59 9.79 -18.73 19.51
C ALA A 59 8.99 -19.31 20.69
N GLU A 60 9.29 -20.54 21.14
CA GLU A 60 8.55 -21.20 22.22
C GLU A 60 8.85 -20.60 23.60
N ASN A 61 10.06 -20.10 23.79
CA ASN A 61 10.58 -19.69 25.10
C ASN A 61 11.04 -18.24 25.15
N THR A 62 10.90 -17.49 24.07
CA THR A 62 11.34 -16.10 23.94
C THR A 62 10.24 -15.24 23.30
N LYS A 63 9.94 -14.09 23.89
CA LYS A 63 9.04 -13.07 23.33
C LYS A 63 9.73 -11.72 23.30
N ILE A 64 9.60 -11.02 22.18
CA ILE A 64 10.14 -9.68 21.98
C ILE A 64 9.02 -8.82 21.41
N GLY A 65 8.58 -7.83 22.18
CA GLY A 65 7.59 -6.84 21.82
C GLY A 65 8.19 -5.44 21.70
N PHE A 66 7.49 -4.56 21.00
CA PHE A 66 7.77 -3.15 21.00
C PHE A 66 6.50 -2.32 21.22
N THR A 67 6.68 -1.09 21.68
CA THR A 67 5.62 -0.10 21.79
C THR A 67 6.16 1.27 21.36
N CYS A 68 5.49 1.92 20.41
CA CYS A 68 5.91 3.23 19.89
C CYS A 68 4.74 4.21 19.93
N ALA A 69 5.00 5.45 20.35
CA ALA A 69 4.01 6.52 20.31
C ALA A 69 4.09 7.33 19.01
N LYS A 70 2.96 7.86 18.56
CA LYS A 70 2.87 8.89 17.52
C LYS A 70 2.02 10.05 18.01
N ASN A 71 2.44 11.27 17.67
CA ASN A 71 1.79 12.52 18.03
C ASN A 71 1.21 13.17 16.77
N LEU A 72 -0.11 13.28 16.73
CA LEU A 72 -0.82 13.92 15.62
C LEU A 72 -1.82 14.94 16.18
N ALA A 73 -1.72 16.19 15.72
CA ALA A 73 -2.60 17.29 16.12
C ALA A 73 -2.79 17.43 17.65
N GLY A 74 -1.70 17.28 18.41
CA GLY A 74 -1.70 17.43 19.87
C GLY A 74 -2.25 16.25 20.66
N LYS A 75 -2.46 15.09 20.01
CA LYS A 75 -2.82 13.85 20.70
C LYS A 75 -1.82 12.73 20.44
N THR A 76 -1.57 11.96 21.49
CA THR A 76 -0.68 10.80 21.48
C THR A 76 -1.47 9.52 21.27
N VAL A 77 -1.04 8.72 20.30
CA VAL A 77 -1.54 7.38 20.02
C VAL A 77 -0.37 6.42 20.17
N THR A 78 -0.60 5.31 20.86
CA THR A 78 0.42 4.29 21.10
C THR A 78 0.12 3.07 20.24
N VAL A 79 1.13 2.53 19.58
CA VAL A 79 1.08 1.31 18.77
C VAL A 79 1.91 0.23 19.43
N MET A 80 1.36 -0.97 19.53
CA MET A 80 2.04 -2.17 19.97
C MET A 80 2.36 -3.10 18.81
N GLY A 81 3.48 -3.79 18.93
CA GLY A 81 3.88 -4.83 18.02
C GLY A 81 4.92 -5.73 18.64
N GLY A 82 5.56 -6.54 17.81
CA GLY A 82 6.65 -7.40 18.24
C GLY A 82 7.16 -8.22 17.08
N TRP A 83 7.85 -9.28 17.43
CA TRP A 83 8.27 -10.31 16.49
C TRP A 83 7.58 -11.61 16.86
N ASN A 84 7.37 -12.49 15.86
CA ASN A 84 6.91 -13.87 16.04
C ASN A 84 5.45 -14.03 16.59
N ARG A 85 4.43 -13.63 15.80
CA ARG A 85 2.99 -13.71 16.17
C ARG A 85 2.32 -15.08 15.93
N ALA A 86 2.75 -15.87 14.94
CA ALA A 86 2.19 -17.21 14.62
C ALA A 86 3.12 -18.04 13.70
N LEU A 87 3.12 -19.37 13.89
CA LEU A 87 3.79 -20.47 13.15
C LEU A 87 4.59 -20.06 11.89
N GLY A 88 5.84 -19.61 12.06
CA GLY A 88 6.75 -19.39 10.92
C GLY A 88 7.88 -18.38 11.12
N GLY A 89 7.83 -17.53 12.15
CA GLY A 89 8.92 -16.58 12.43
C GLY A 89 10.20 -17.28 12.93
N GLN A 90 11.36 -16.94 12.36
CA GLN A 90 12.66 -17.47 12.81
C GLN A 90 13.27 -16.56 13.89
N LEU A 91 12.94 -16.83 15.16
CA LEU A 91 13.75 -16.38 16.31
C LEU A 91 14.66 -17.53 16.72
N GLN A 92 15.96 -17.27 16.75
CA GLN A 92 16.97 -18.22 17.20
C GLN A 92 17.93 -17.54 18.16
N GLY A 93 18.53 -18.31 19.06
CA GLY A 93 19.51 -17.75 19.96
C GLY A 93 20.08 -18.80 20.90
N ARG A 94 20.95 -18.34 21.78
CA ARG A 94 21.64 -19.19 22.74
C ARG A 94 21.88 -18.42 24.03
N MET A 95 21.64 -19.08 25.15
CA MET A 95 22.11 -18.64 26.46
C MET A 95 23.18 -19.59 26.96
N LEU A 96 24.27 -19.06 27.48
CA LEU A 96 25.24 -19.84 28.24
C LEU A 96 25.08 -19.50 29.71
N VAL A 97 24.73 -20.49 30.51
CA VAL A 97 24.35 -20.31 31.92
C VAL A 97 25.26 -21.17 32.80
N GLU A 98 25.62 -20.68 33.97
CA GLU A 98 26.25 -21.44 35.05
C GLU A 98 25.22 -21.63 36.18
N PRO A 99 24.48 -22.77 36.21
CA PRO A 99 23.35 -22.95 37.13
C PRO A 99 23.77 -22.91 38.60
N THR A 100 24.89 -23.54 38.94
CA THR A 100 25.42 -23.62 40.31
C THR A 100 25.75 -22.24 40.87
N ALA A 101 26.41 -21.39 40.08
CA ALA A 101 26.78 -20.03 40.47
C ALA A 101 25.65 -19.02 40.27
N LYS A 102 24.51 -19.44 39.67
CA LYS A 102 23.40 -18.57 39.27
C LYS A 102 23.86 -17.39 38.42
N LYS A 103 24.65 -17.67 37.38
CA LYS A 103 25.16 -16.65 36.46
C LYS A 103 24.71 -16.91 35.03
N LEU A 104 24.24 -15.87 34.37
CA LEU A 104 24.12 -15.83 32.92
C LEU A 104 25.44 -15.32 32.35
N LEU A 105 26.16 -16.17 31.62
CA LEU A 105 27.50 -15.87 31.09
C LEU A 105 27.43 -15.21 29.71
N GLN A 106 26.47 -15.63 28.88
CA GLN A 106 26.27 -15.10 27.53
C GLN A 106 24.80 -15.18 27.11
N LEU A 107 24.34 -14.17 26.38
CA LEU A 107 23.05 -14.11 25.69
C LEU A 107 23.28 -13.71 24.24
N GLU A 108 22.82 -14.56 23.33
CA GLU A 108 22.85 -14.36 21.89
C GLU A 108 21.42 -14.50 21.35
N LEU A 109 20.97 -13.54 20.56
CA LEU A 109 19.66 -13.52 19.91
C LEU A 109 19.82 -13.11 18.45
N GLN A 110 19.06 -13.76 17.60
CA GLN A 110 18.88 -13.45 16.19
C GLN A 110 17.39 -13.52 15.87
N VAL A 111 16.89 -12.47 15.24
CA VAL A 111 15.48 -12.34 14.87
C VAL A 111 15.40 -12.02 13.38
N ASP A 112 14.60 -12.80 12.67
CA ASP A 112 14.13 -12.46 11.34
C ASP A 112 13.20 -11.24 11.44
N VAL A 113 13.64 -10.11 10.88
CA VAL A 113 12.88 -8.86 10.93
C VAL A 113 11.60 -8.97 10.10
N GLY A 114 11.54 -9.87 9.11
CA GLY A 114 10.34 -10.22 8.36
C GLY A 114 9.21 -10.79 9.22
N SER A 115 9.53 -11.30 10.41
CA SER A 115 8.53 -11.78 11.38
C SER A 115 7.89 -10.69 12.24
N LEU A 116 8.23 -9.42 11.97
CA LEU A 116 7.67 -8.26 12.65
C LEU A 116 6.16 -8.20 12.42
N TRP A 117 5.44 -7.81 13.47
CA TRP A 117 4.01 -7.55 13.41
C TRP A 117 3.66 -6.35 14.28
N SER A 118 2.56 -5.68 13.94
CA SER A 118 1.90 -4.71 14.82
C SER A 118 0.44 -5.10 15.02
N GLU A 119 -0.23 -4.48 15.99
CA GLU A 119 -1.66 -4.66 16.22
C GLU A 119 -2.55 -4.16 15.05
N HIS A 120 -1.94 -3.55 14.03
CA HIS A 120 -2.58 -3.10 12.79
C HIS A 120 -1.89 -3.72 11.57
N ASP A 121 -2.57 -4.60 10.84
CA ASP A 121 -1.94 -5.37 9.76
C ASP A 121 -1.37 -4.48 8.64
N LEU A 122 -2.05 -3.39 8.26
CA LEU A 122 -1.52 -2.42 7.27
C LEU A 122 -0.24 -1.71 7.73
N LEU A 123 -0.09 -1.51 9.04
CA LEU A 123 1.13 -0.92 9.60
C LEU A 123 2.25 -1.96 9.65
N THR A 124 1.93 -3.24 9.86
CA THR A 124 2.91 -4.33 9.79
C THR A 124 3.64 -4.30 8.45
N ASP A 125 2.90 -4.27 7.34
CA ASP A 125 3.49 -4.27 6.00
C ASP A 125 4.35 -3.03 5.77
N ALA A 126 3.88 -1.84 6.20
CA ALA A 126 4.62 -0.59 6.08
C ALA A 126 5.96 -0.61 6.84
N LEU A 127 5.97 -1.21 8.03
CA LEU A 127 7.19 -1.32 8.86
C LEU A 127 8.26 -2.19 8.16
N LEU A 128 7.90 -3.21 7.40
CA LEU A 128 8.85 -4.09 6.71
C LEU A 128 9.58 -3.40 5.54
N THR A 129 9.02 -2.32 5.00
CA THR A 129 9.54 -1.65 3.79
C THR A 129 10.83 -0.85 4.01
N LYS A 130 11.40 -0.34 2.92
CA LYS A 130 12.52 0.62 2.96
C LYS A 130 12.21 1.93 3.70
N GLY A 131 10.93 2.25 3.89
CA GLY A 131 10.50 3.41 4.65
C GLY A 131 10.60 3.25 6.17
N PHE A 132 11.07 2.09 6.66
CA PHE A 132 11.34 1.79 8.07
C PHE A 132 12.49 0.78 8.24
N PHE A 133 12.18 -0.53 8.31
CA PHE A 133 13.16 -1.57 8.69
C PHE A 133 13.99 -2.14 7.54
N GLN A 134 13.71 -1.77 6.28
CA GLN A 134 14.49 -2.15 5.09
C GLN A 134 14.77 -3.66 5.03
N VAL A 135 13.75 -4.49 5.30
CA VAL A 135 13.92 -5.93 5.57
C VAL A 135 14.58 -6.69 4.43
N GLU A 136 14.41 -6.27 3.18
CA GLU A 136 15.12 -6.86 2.04
C GLU A 136 16.65 -6.69 2.13
N GLU A 137 17.12 -5.54 2.61
CA GLU A 137 18.55 -5.23 2.74
C GLU A 137 19.10 -5.71 4.09
N HIS A 138 18.24 -5.69 5.11
CA HIS A 138 18.58 -5.99 6.51
C HIS A 138 17.58 -6.98 7.13
N PRO A 139 17.54 -8.23 6.64
CA PRO A 139 16.52 -9.22 7.06
C PRO A 139 16.70 -9.72 8.50
N GLN A 140 17.82 -9.38 9.14
CA GLN A 140 18.20 -9.94 10.44
C GLN A 140 18.55 -8.82 11.41
N ALA A 141 18.04 -8.94 12.64
CA ALA A 141 18.48 -8.18 13.80
C ALA A 141 19.17 -9.14 14.77
N THR A 142 20.31 -8.74 15.33
CA THR A 142 21.08 -9.59 16.25
C THR A 142 21.46 -8.85 17.52
N PHE A 143 21.48 -9.56 18.64
CA PHE A 143 22.02 -9.07 19.89
C PHE A 143 22.99 -10.08 20.48
N VAL A 144 24.18 -9.61 20.87
CA VAL A 144 25.19 -10.44 21.54
C VAL A 144 25.71 -9.71 22.77
N SER A 145 25.48 -10.29 23.96
CA SER A 145 25.94 -9.72 25.22
C SER A 145 27.47 -9.67 25.28
N THR A 146 28.00 -8.53 25.70
CA THR A 146 29.43 -8.32 25.99
C THR A 146 29.71 -8.26 27.49
N SER A 147 28.70 -7.91 28.30
CA SER A 147 28.79 -7.93 29.76
C SER A 147 27.42 -8.13 30.40
N ILE A 148 27.37 -8.89 31.49
CA ILE A 148 26.16 -9.11 32.31
C ILE A 148 26.59 -8.96 33.76
N THR A 149 26.26 -7.81 34.36
CA THR A 149 26.73 -7.44 35.69
C THR A 149 25.59 -7.43 36.70
N PRO A 150 25.73 -8.04 37.89
CA PRO A 150 24.77 -7.90 38.98
C PRO A 150 24.65 -6.44 39.43
N GLY A 151 23.44 -6.00 39.76
CA GLY A 151 23.11 -4.64 40.16
C GLY A 151 22.42 -3.88 39.04
N ALA A 152 21.24 -3.33 39.33
CA ALA A 152 20.54 -2.39 38.46
C ALA A 152 21.06 -0.96 38.68
N PRO A 153 20.85 -0.04 37.72
CA PRO A 153 21.11 1.38 37.92
C PRO A 153 20.36 1.93 39.14
N GLU A 154 20.98 2.84 39.92
CA GLU A 154 20.42 3.38 41.18
C GLU A 154 19.03 4.02 41.05
N ASN A 155 18.59 4.36 39.85
CA ASN A 155 17.27 4.94 39.55
C ASN A 155 16.59 4.27 38.35
N SER A 156 16.73 2.95 38.21
CA SER A 156 16.08 2.22 37.13
C SER A 156 14.56 2.36 37.20
N ALA A 157 13.93 2.68 36.06
CA ALA A 157 12.48 2.60 35.90
C ALA A 157 11.94 1.17 36.04
N GLN A 158 12.77 0.15 35.79
CA GLN A 158 12.48 -1.24 36.12
C GLN A 158 12.84 -1.53 37.59
N GLU A 159 11.87 -1.35 38.50
CA GLU A 159 12.07 -1.47 39.95
C GLU A 159 12.61 -2.84 40.41
N ASP A 160 12.34 -3.91 39.66
CA ASP A 160 12.74 -5.27 39.99
C ASP A 160 13.98 -5.76 39.22
N ALA A 161 14.70 -4.85 38.56
CA ALA A 161 15.92 -5.17 37.86
C ALA A 161 17.00 -5.70 38.83
N THR A 162 17.70 -6.73 38.39
CA THR A 162 18.73 -7.44 39.18
C THR A 162 20.10 -7.35 38.53
N HIS A 163 20.14 -7.10 37.23
CA HIS A 163 21.35 -7.07 36.42
C HIS A 163 21.28 -5.92 35.42
N GLN A 164 22.46 -5.41 35.05
CA GLN A 164 22.65 -4.59 33.87
C GLN A 164 23.26 -5.48 32.77
N ILE A 165 22.62 -5.49 31.61
CA ILE A 165 23.12 -6.19 30.42
C ILE A 165 23.71 -5.16 29.47
N GLU A 166 24.88 -5.46 28.91
CA GLU A 166 25.48 -4.71 27.81
C GLU A 166 25.77 -5.68 26.66
N GLY A 167 25.55 -5.25 25.42
CA GLY A 167 25.80 -6.07 24.25
C GLY A 167 25.77 -5.30 22.95
N ASN A 168 26.35 -5.89 21.91
CA ASN A 168 26.25 -5.34 20.57
C ASN A 168 24.88 -5.69 19.99
N PHE A 169 24.18 -4.67 19.51
CA PHE A 169 22.91 -4.77 18.84
C PHE A 169 23.08 -4.30 17.39
N LEU A 170 22.74 -5.18 16.46
CA LEU A 170 22.65 -4.91 15.03
C LEU A 170 21.17 -4.79 14.68
N LEU A 171 20.78 -3.63 14.17
CA LEU A 171 19.46 -3.38 13.64
C LEU A 171 19.59 -2.51 12.40
N ASN A 172 18.90 -2.89 11.31
CA ASN A 172 18.84 -2.11 10.09
C ASN A 172 20.25 -1.71 9.56
N GLY A 173 21.15 -2.69 9.55
CA GLY A 173 22.53 -2.54 9.06
C GLY A 173 23.50 -1.80 10.00
N ILE A 174 23.02 -1.26 11.12
CA ILE A 174 23.83 -0.48 12.07
C ILE A 174 24.09 -1.27 13.34
N GLU A 175 25.37 -1.52 13.64
CA GLU A 175 25.81 -2.17 14.88
C GLU A 175 26.27 -1.14 15.94
N ARG A 176 25.71 -1.24 17.15
CA ARG A 176 26.04 -0.39 18.31
C ARG A 176 26.04 -1.20 19.59
N SER A 177 26.86 -0.81 20.58
CA SER A 177 26.71 -1.36 21.93
C SER A 177 25.52 -0.68 22.60
N ILE A 178 24.60 -1.46 23.17
CA ILE A 178 23.50 -0.98 23.99
C ILE A 178 23.61 -1.55 25.40
N SER A 179 23.16 -0.79 26.40
CA SER A 179 23.07 -1.28 27.78
C SER A 179 21.71 -0.99 28.40
N PHE A 180 21.11 -2.00 29.02
CA PHE A 180 19.75 -1.96 29.58
C PHE A 180 19.62 -2.82 30.84
N PRO A 181 18.70 -2.48 31.76
CA PRO A 181 18.44 -3.26 32.96
C PRO A 181 17.61 -4.51 32.65
N ALA A 182 17.82 -5.57 33.42
CA ALA A 182 17.05 -6.80 33.32
C ALA A 182 16.84 -7.45 34.69
N LYS A 183 15.71 -8.12 34.84
CA LYS A 183 15.44 -9.06 35.91
C LYS A 183 15.84 -10.45 35.43
N ILE A 184 16.73 -11.10 36.15
CA ILE A 184 17.17 -12.47 35.90
C ILE A 184 16.91 -13.25 37.18
N GLU A 185 16.07 -14.27 37.11
CA GLU A 185 15.75 -15.15 38.23
C GLU A 185 16.08 -16.59 37.88
N PHE A 186 16.86 -17.23 38.75
CA PHE A 186 17.18 -18.63 38.65
C PHE A 186 16.13 -19.45 39.38
N THR A 187 15.49 -20.37 38.66
CA THR A 187 14.58 -21.36 39.23
C THR A 187 15.30 -22.71 39.35
N PRO A 188 14.77 -23.68 40.12
CA PRO A 188 15.38 -25.02 40.20
C PRO A 188 15.51 -25.72 38.85
N SER A 189 14.64 -25.41 37.89
CA SER A 189 14.54 -26.07 36.59
C SER A 189 14.94 -25.18 35.41
N GLY A 190 15.41 -23.96 35.65
CA GLY A 190 15.67 -23.01 34.58
C GLY A 190 16.00 -21.59 35.00
N LEU A 191 15.74 -20.66 34.09
CA LEU A 191 16.02 -19.24 34.24
C LEU A 191 14.92 -18.42 33.56
N THR A 192 14.41 -17.41 34.24
CA THR A 192 13.56 -16.37 33.64
C THR A 192 14.34 -15.08 33.49
N LEU A 193 14.19 -14.43 32.34
CA LEU A 193 14.74 -13.10 32.06
C LEU A 193 13.61 -12.20 31.59
N HIS A 194 13.49 -11.02 32.17
CA HIS A 194 12.56 -9.99 31.73
C HIS A 194 13.25 -8.62 31.70
N SER A 195 13.11 -7.90 30.60
CA SER A 195 13.69 -6.57 30.44
C SER A 195 12.72 -5.67 29.70
N LYS A 196 12.56 -4.43 30.20
CA LYS A 196 11.76 -3.41 29.55
C LYS A 196 12.49 -2.07 29.59
N PHE A 197 12.84 -1.54 28.42
CA PHE A 197 13.65 -0.33 28.28
C PHE A 197 13.26 0.44 27.01
N SER A 198 13.77 1.66 26.83
CA SER A 198 13.54 2.43 25.60
C SER A 198 14.79 2.53 24.71
N LEU A 199 14.58 2.46 23.40
CA LEU A 199 15.60 2.57 22.37
C LEU A 199 15.34 3.80 21.51
N GLN A 200 16.39 4.54 21.17
CA GLN A 200 16.33 5.65 20.21
C GLN A 200 16.39 5.09 18.77
N ARG A 201 15.25 5.04 18.07
CA ARG A 201 15.15 4.38 16.75
C ARG A 201 16.05 4.99 15.66
N LYS A 202 16.27 6.30 15.74
CA LYS A 202 17.10 7.06 14.78
C LYS A 202 18.57 6.65 14.82
N ASP A 203 19.05 6.15 15.96
CA ASP A 203 20.44 5.69 16.10
C ASP A 203 20.74 4.44 15.26
N PHE A 204 19.69 3.73 14.83
CA PHE A 204 19.72 2.56 13.96
C PHE A 204 19.13 2.85 12.58
N ASN A 205 19.00 4.13 12.20
CA ASN A 205 18.44 4.55 10.90
C ASN A 205 17.03 4.00 10.64
N VAL A 206 16.27 3.67 11.69
CA VAL A 206 14.85 3.32 11.57
C VAL A 206 14.07 4.64 11.51
N LEU A 207 14.06 5.22 10.32
CA LEU A 207 13.44 6.49 9.99
C LEU A 207 12.14 6.24 9.23
N PHE A 208 11.15 7.09 9.45
CA PHE A 208 10.01 7.22 8.57
C PHE A 208 10.36 8.20 7.45
N VAL A 209 10.53 7.67 6.24
CA VAL A 209 10.79 8.48 5.06
C VAL A 209 9.46 8.72 4.34
N ASP A 210 8.97 9.96 4.37
CA ASP A 210 7.85 10.40 3.54
C ASP A 210 8.22 10.22 2.07
N SER A 211 7.49 9.34 1.39
CA SER A 211 7.68 9.07 -0.04
C SER A 211 6.93 10.05 -0.95
N GLY A 212 6.50 11.21 -0.44
CA GLY A 212 6.06 12.36 -1.23
C GLY A 212 4.56 12.62 -1.24
N GLY A 213 3.89 12.63 -0.09
CA GLY A 213 2.45 12.89 0.00
C GLY A 213 2.04 13.87 1.11
N PHE A 214 1.61 15.08 0.72
CA PHE A 214 0.83 16.06 1.51
C PHE A 214 1.40 16.61 2.84
N GLY A 215 2.56 16.18 3.33
CA GLY A 215 3.23 16.81 4.49
C GLY A 215 2.44 16.77 5.81
N LEU A 216 1.46 15.86 5.95
CA LEU A 216 0.59 15.74 7.13
C LEU A 216 1.18 14.83 8.23
N LEU A 217 2.10 13.95 7.88
CA LEU A 217 2.85 13.12 8.82
C LEU A 217 4.32 13.16 8.41
N THR A 218 5.18 13.65 9.29
CA THR A 218 6.64 13.58 9.14
C THR A 218 7.21 12.62 10.17
N ASP A 219 8.49 12.30 10.03
CA ASP A 219 9.20 11.49 11.02
C ASP A 219 9.11 12.07 12.44
N ASP A 220 8.98 13.41 12.56
CA ASP A 220 8.83 14.13 13.83
C ASP A 220 7.51 13.81 14.55
N ASN A 221 6.52 13.29 13.83
CA ASN A 221 5.28 12.84 14.44
C ASN A 221 5.42 11.47 15.11
N ILE A 222 6.47 10.70 14.81
CA ILE A 222 6.71 9.38 15.40
C ILE A 222 7.75 9.51 16.50
N SER A 223 7.41 9.08 17.70
CA SER A 223 8.31 9.15 18.84
C SER A 223 9.66 8.52 18.49
N GLU A 224 10.72 9.22 18.84
CA GLU A 224 12.07 8.72 18.58
C GLU A 224 12.44 7.59 19.53
N LEU A 225 11.77 7.52 20.69
CA LEU A 225 11.92 6.47 21.67
C LEU A 225 10.90 5.37 21.42
N VAL A 226 11.39 4.13 21.31
CA VAL A 226 10.59 2.92 21.18
C VAL A 226 10.82 2.08 22.42
N ALA A 227 9.76 1.74 23.13
CA ALA A 227 9.84 0.80 24.24
C ALA A 227 10.03 -0.62 23.68
N LEU A 228 11.03 -1.34 24.17
CA LEU A 228 11.25 -2.75 23.90
C LEU A 228 10.92 -3.55 25.16
N ASP A 229 10.24 -4.68 24.97
CA ASP A 229 9.78 -5.56 26.04
C ASP A 229 10.17 -7.01 25.69
N GLY A 230 11.16 -7.53 26.40
CA GLY A 230 11.75 -8.84 26.15
C GLY A 230 11.54 -9.79 27.32
N SER A 231 11.10 -11.02 27.04
CA SER A 231 11.02 -12.09 28.04
C SER A 231 11.57 -13.42 27.52
N ILE A 232 12.30 -14.12 28.37
CA ILE A 232 12.83 -15.46 28.12
C ILE A 232 12.45 -16.37 29.30
N ASN A 233 11.99 -17.58 29.00
CA ASN A 233 11.74 -18.64 29.98
C ASN A 233 12.51 -19.91 29.59
N ALA A 234 13.76 -19.99 30.01
CA ALA A 234 14.69 -21.06 29.66
C ALA A 234 14.62 -22.21 30.68
N THR A 235 14.64 -23.46 30.21
CA THR A 235 14.67 -24.68 31.06
C THR A 235 16.01 -25.41 30.93
N PHE A 236 16.53 -25.95 32.03
CA PHE A 236 17.79 -26.71 32.04
C PHE A 236 17.66 -28.13 31.46
N ASP A 237 16.44 -28.69 31.44
CA ASP A 237 16.17 -30.03 30.90
C ASP A 237 15.48 -29.98 29.53
N ARG A 238 16.18 -30.42 28.49
CA ARG A 238 15.59 -31.16 27.37
C ARG A 238 16.53 -32.29 26.98
N THR A 239 16.26 -33.50 27.48
CA THR A 239 16.50 -34.69 26.67
C THR A 239 15.49 -34.61 25.52
N PRO A 240 15.85 -34.79 24.23
CA PRO A 240 14.89 -34.69 23.15
C PRO A 240 13.79 -35.74 23.36
N GLU A 241 12.59 -35.28 23.68
CA GLU A 241 11.43 -36.14 23.89
C GLU A 241 11.07 -36.76 22.54
N LYS A 242 11.04 -38.10 22.50
CA LYS A 242 10.51 -38.86 21.38
C LYS A 242 9.11 -38.33 21.07
N GLN A 243 8.92 -37.78 19.88
CA GLN A 243 7.60 -37.50 19.34
C GLN A 243 6.77 -38.80 19.35
N GLU A 244 5.73 -38.86 20.18
CA GLU A 244 4.59 -39.71 19.89
C GLU A 244 3.83 -39.10 18.70
N PRO A 245 3.36 -39.92 17.75
CA PRO A 245 2.79 -39.41 16.52
C PRO A 245 1.45 -38.70 16.79
N PRO A 246 1.17 -37.58 16.10
CA PRO A 246 -0.12 -36.91 16.19
C PRO A 246 -1.21 -37.78 15.57
N GLU A 247 -2.42 -37.65 16.12
CA GLU A 247 -3.62 -38.40 15.77
C GLU A 247 -3.86 -38.44 14.25
N THR A 248 -4.14 -39.67 13.78
CA THR A 248 -4.17 -40.13 12.39
C THR A 248 -5.21 -39.50 11.45
N GLU A 249 -6.00 -38.50 11.88
CA GLU A 249 -7.08 -37.93 11.06
C GLU A 249 -6.70 -36.63 10.33
N GLU A 250 -5.88 -35.74 10.91
CA GLU A 250 -5.48 -34.48 10.24
C GLU A 250 -4.36 -34.69 9.20
N LYS A 251 -3.50 -35.69 9.39
CA LYS A 251 -2.42 -36.00 8.44
C LYS A 251 -2.96 -36.63 7.14
N ALA A 252 -4.03 -37.43 7.24
CA ALA A 252 -4.68 -38.03 6.08
C ALA A 252 -5.41 -36.98 5.21
N GLN A 253 -6.08 -36.01 5.85
CA GLN A 253 -6.78 -34.93 5.15
C GLN A 253 -5.81 -33.94 4.48
N SER A 254 -4.67 -33.65 5.11
CA SER A 254 -3.64 -32.80 4.50
C SER A 254 -2.92 -33.50 3.34
N GLU A 255 -2.56 -34.79 3.47
CA GLU A 255 -1.95 -35.54 2.36
C GLU A 255 -2.88 -35.70 1.15
N GLU A 256 -4.19 -35.90 1.34
CA GLU A 256 -5.17 -35.88 0.23
C GLU A 256 -5.30 -34.50 -0.41
N LEU A 257 -5.28 -33.42 0.39
CA LEU A 257 -5.34 -32.05 -0.12
C LEU A 257 -4.08 -31.70 -0.92
N PHE A 258 -2.89 -32.07 -0.46
CA PHE A 258 -1.64 -31.87 -1.18
C PHE A 258 -1.59 -32.69 -2.47
N ALA A 259 -2.05 -33.94 -2.47
CA ALA A 259 -2.16 -34.75 -3.69
C ALA A 259 -3.13 -34.15 -4.72
N LEU A 260 -4.22 -33.51 -4.26
CA LEU A 260 -5.15 -32.81 -5.12
C LEU A 260 -4.56 -31.52 -5.70
N ILE A 261 -3.78 -30.80 -4.91
CA ILE A 261 -3.04 -29.60 -5.32
C ILE A 261 -1.98 -29.95 -6.38
N ASP A 262 -1.16 -30.98 -6.13
CA ASP A 262 -0.13 -31.44 -7.08
C ASP A 262 -0.75 -31.89 -8.41
N LYS A 263 -1.88 -32.60 -8.37
CA LYS A 263 -2.62 -32.99 -9.58
C LYS A 263 -3.15 -31.78 -10.35
N ARG A 264 -3.56 -30.72 -9.66
CA ARG A 264 -4.08 -29.49 -10.27
C ARG A 264 -2.94 -28.65 -10.86
N PHE A 265 -1.77 -28.63 -10.21
CA PHE A 265 -0.55 -28.02 -10.73
C PHE A 265 -0.06 -28.72 -11.99
N GLY A 266 -0.01 -30.06 -12.02
CA GLY A 266 0.39 -30.80 -13.23
C GLY A 266 -0.53 -30.53 -14.44
N LEU A 267 -1.85 -30.40 -14.20
CA LEU A 267 -2.80 -30.00 -15.25
C LEU A 267 -2.61 -28.56 -15.75
N LEU A 268 -2.08 -27.66 -14.91
CA LEU A 268 -1.75 -26.29 -15.28
C LEU A 268 -0.45 -26.24 -16.10
N GLU A 269 0.56 -27.03 -15.72
CA GLU A 269 1.81 -27.14 -16.49
C GLU A 269 1.58 -27.69 -17.91
N GLU A 270 0.72 -28.72 -18.07
CA GLU A 270 0.36 -29.22 -19.40
C GLU A 270 -0.38 -28.17 -20.25
N LYS A 271 -1.23 -27.34 -19.61
CA LYS A 271 -1.92 -26.25 -20.30
C LYS A 271 -0.97 -25.12 -20.68
N LEU A 272 -0.03 -24.77 -19.81
CA LEU A 272 1.00 -23.77 -20.08
C LEU A 272 1.87 -24.19 -21.27
N LEU A 273 2.34 -25.44 -21.29
CA LEU A 273 3.13 -25.99 -22.39
C LEU A 273 2.34 -26.03 -23.72
N SER A 274 1.02 -26.22 -23.66
CA SER A 274 0.14 -26.16 -24.83
C SER A 274 -0.04 -24.73 -25.35
N ILE A 275 -0.07 -23.73 -24.46
CA ILE A 275 -0.15 -22.31 -24.81
C ILE A 275 1.18 -21.84 -25.41
N GLU A 276 2.32 -22.17 -24.80
CA GLU A 276 3.65 -21.82 -25.31
C GLU A 276 3.86 -22.35 -26.74
N LYS A 277 3.43 -23.58 -27.01
CA LYS A 277 3.47 -24.15 -28.38
C LYS A 277 2.59 -23.40 -29.37
N LYS A 278 1.44 -22.86 -28.93
CA LYS A 278 0.56 -22.04 -29.78
C LYS A 278 1.14 -20.65 -30.02
N VAL A 279 1.80 -20.06 -29.02
CA VAL A 279 2.50 -18.77 -29.13
C VAL A 279 3.67 -18.88 -30.10
N ALA A 280 4.53 -19.89 -29.96
CA ALA A 280 5.64 -20.13 -30.89
C ALA A 280 5.16 -20.33 -32.34
N ALA A 281 4.03 -21.03 -32.54
CA ALA A 281 3.42 -21.21 -33.87
C ALA A 281 2.77 -19.93 -34.45
N LEU A 282 2.47 -18.94 -33.61
CA LEU A 282 1.97 -17.63 -34.01
C LEU A 282 3.11 -16.65 -34.31
N GLU A 283 4.20 -16.71 -33.55
CA GLU A 283 5.42 -15.94 -33.78
C GLU A 283 6.12 -16.34 -35.09
N GLU A 284 6.13 -17.64 -35.42
CA GLU A 284 6.66 -18.12 -36.72
C GLU A 284 5.81 -17.62 -37.92
N LYS A 285 4.56 -17.20 -37.69
CA LYS A 285 3.66 -16.64 -38.70
C LYS A 285 3.74 -15.12 -38.86
N SER A 286 4.38 -14.39 -37.94
CA SER A 286 4.29 -12.92 -37.89
C SER A 286 5.56 -12.17 -38.31
N GLN A 287 6.53 -12.79 -38.98
CA GLN A 287 7.79 -12.13 -39.34
C GLN A 287 7.59 -10.79 -40.06
N LEU A 288 7.84 -9.70 -39.33
CA LEU A 288 8.03 -8.33 -39.80
C LEU A 288 9.42 -7.88 -39.32
N GLU A 289 10.16 -7.23 -40.22
CA GLU A 289 11.55 -6.82 -40.07
C GLU A 289 11.77 -5.76 -38.96
N PRO A 290 12.99 -5.66 -38.38
CA PRO A 290 13.25 -4.82 -37.21
C PRO A 290 13.38 -3.33 -37.56
N PHE A 291 12.89 -2.47 -36.66
CA PHE A 291 12.97 -1.01 -36.74
C PHE A 291 14.32 -0.49 -36.19
N ASP A 292 14.96 0.42 -36.93
CA ASP A 292 16.27 1.00 -36.63
C ASP A 292 16.18 2.10 -35.55
N LYS A 293 17.03 2.02 -34.52
CA LYS A 293 17.07 2.93 -33.36
C LYS A 293 18.25 3.91 -33.47
N SER A 294 18.19 4.84 -34.42
CA SER A 294 19.10 5.98 -34.43
C SER A 294 18.37 7.28 -34.72
N GLU A 295 18.12 8.04 -33.65
CA GLU A 295 18.21 9.52 -33.57
C GLU A 295 17.51 9.98 -32.29
N VAL A 296 18.30 10.32 -31.27
CA VAL A 296 17.86 11.09 -30.10
C VAL A 296 18.82 12.26 -29.95
N GLU A 297 18.37 13.45 -30.35
CA GLU A 297 18.92 14.72 -29.87
C GLU A 297 17.76 15.64 -29.47
N SER A 298 17.82 16.17 -28.24
CA SER A 298 17.04 17.32 -27.79
C SER A 298 17.74 18.61 -28.23
N PRO A 299 17.04 19.71 -28.55
CA PRO A 299 16.75 20.68 -27.47
C PRO A 299 15.52 21.61 -27.64
N ALA A 300 15.03 22.08 -26.49
CA ALA A 300 14.53 23.42 -26.12
C ALA A 300 13.58 24.25 -27.04
N ASN A 301 12.36 24.44 -26.50
CA ASN A 301 11.62 25.69 -26.29
C ASN A 301 11.42 26.67 -27.49
N GLU A 302 10.30 26.54 -28.21
CA GLU A 302 9.73 27.58 -29.09
C GLU A 302 8.20 27.46 -29.16
N SER A 303 7.51 28.60 -29.35
CA SER A 303 6.05 28.75 -29.33
C SER A 303 5.32 27.85 -30.33
N THR A 304 4.32 27.10 -29.86
CA THR A 304 3.60 26.07 -30.61
C THR A 304 2.65 26.67 -31.67
N ASP A 305 3.04 26.58 -32.93
CA ASP A 305 2.17 26.76 -34.10
C ASP A 305 1.30 25.51 -34.28
N THR A 306 0.01 25.61 -33.93
CA THR A 306 -0.94 24.48 -33.94
C THR A 306 -1.28 23.96 -35.34
N SER A 307 -0.86 24.65 -36.41
CA SER A 307 -1.15 24.27 -37.80
C SER A 307 -0.40 23.01 -38.29
N LYS A 308 0.59 22.53 -37.53
CA LYS A 308 1.37 21.32 -37.83
C LYS A 308 0.99 20.09 -36.99
N LEU A 309 0.07 20.25 -36.03
CA LEU A 309 -0.34 19.17 -35.14
C LEU A 309 -1.39 18.29 -35.82
N SER A 310 -1.27 16.97 -35.63
CA SER A 310 -2.32 16.04 -36.07
C SER A 310 -3.59 16.27 -35.26
N SER A 311 -4.74 16.31 -35.93
CA SER A 311 -6.05 16.50 -35.28
C SER A 311 -6.43 15.35 -34.35
N HIS A 312 -5.81 14.19 -34.53
CA HIS A 312 -5.92 13.03 -33.63
C HIS A 312 -4.68 12.14 -33.76
N TYR A 313 -4.41 11.32 -32.75
CA TYR A 313 -3.45 10.23 -32.85
C TYR A 313 -3.87 9.03 -32.00
N ILE A 314 -3.33 7.87 -32.35
CA ILE A 314 -3.51 6.62 -31.60
C ILE A 314 -2.21 6.33 -30.87
N GLU A 315 -2.32 6.05 -29.57
CA GLU A 315 -1.23 5.53 -28.75
C GLU A 315 -1.53 4.07 -28.41
N THR A 316 -0.49 3.27 -28.17
CA THR A 316 -0.66 1.91 -27.64
C THR A 316 0.03 1.83 -26.30
N ILE A 317 -0.68 1.33 -25.28
CA ILE A 317 -0.12 1.17 -23.95
C ILE A 317 1.09 0.21 -24.04
N PRO A 318 2.31 0.66 -23.69
CA PRO A 318 3.52 -0.17 -23.77
C PRO A 318 3.40 -1.50 -23.04
N ALA A 319 4.06 -2.55 -23.55
CA ALA A 319 3.94 -3.95 -23.10
C ALA A 319 2.53 -4.57 -23.22
N THR A 320 1.58 -3.87 -23.84
CA THR A 320 0.24 -4.37 -24.15
C THR A 320 -0.11 -4.17 -25.63
N GLN A 321 -1.24 -4.71 -26.07
CA GLN A 321 -1.82 -4.45 -27.40
C GLN A 321 -3.07 -3.57 -27.33
N VAL A 322 -3.24 -2.80 -26.24
CA VAL A 322 -4.43 -1.98 -26.02
C VAL A 322 -4.18 -0.58 -26.59
N PRO A 323 -4.86 -0.19 -27.69
CA PRO A 323 -4.76 1.15 -28.24
C PRO A 323 -5.76 2.11 -27.57
N PHE A 324 -5.40 3.38 -27.48
CA PHE A 324 -6.32 4.46 -27.13
C PHE A 324 -6.10 5.67 -28.04
N GLU A 325 -7.18 6.38 -28.32
CA GLU A 325 -7.18 7.48 -29.29
C GLU A 325 -7.35 8.82 -28.58
N LEU A 326 -6.59 9.81 -29.03
CA LEU A 326 -6.57 11.16 -28.49
C LEU A 326 -6.92 12.16 -29.59
N ILE A 327 -7.79 13.12 -29.26
CA ILE A 327 -8.28 14.17 -30.14
C ILE A 327 -7.64 15.50 -29.72
N LEU A 328 -7.11 16.26 -30.68
CA LEU A 328 -6.59 17.60 -30.41
C LEU A 328 -7.75 18.57 -30.16
N VAL A 329 -7.72 19.23 -29.01
CA VAL A 329 -8.66 20.29 -28.65
C VAL A 329 -7.91 21.63 -28.66
N PRO A 330 -8.41 22.65 -29.37
CA PRO A 330 -7.78 23.96 -29.37
C PRO A 330 -7.88 24.62 -28.00
N GLY A 331 -6.81 25.32 -27.60
CA GLY A 331 -6.79 26.07 -26.34
C GLY A 331 -7.65 27.33 -26.38
N ASP A 332 -7.81 27.96 -25.22
CA ASP A 332 -8.41 29.27 -25.03
C ASP A 332 -7.40 30.21 -24.36
N GLN A 333 -6.84 31.14 -25.14
CA GLN A 333 -5.84 32.09 -24.64
C GLN A 333 -6.42 33.09 -23.64
N GLU A 334 -7.70 33.45 -23.73
CA GLU A 334 -8.33 34.38 -22.79
C GLU A 334 -8.64 33.69 -21.46
N GLY A 335 -9.05 32.42 -21.51
CA GLY A 335 -9.27 31.55 -20.35
C GLY A 335 -8.01 30.95 -19.73
N GLY A 336 -6.85 31.09 -20.39
CA GLY A 336 -5.58 30.54 -19.93
C GLY A 336 -5.44 29.02 -20.12
N ILE A 337 -6.18 28.45 -21.07
CA ILE A 337 -6.18 27.02 -21.39
C ILE A 337 -5.27 26.77 -22.60
N PRO A 338 -4.16 26.03 -22.47
CA PRO A 338 -3.32 25.66 -23.61
C PRO A 338 -4.05 24.64 -24.51
N PRO A 339 -3.65 24.49 -25.79
CA PRO A 339 -4.11 23.37 -26.59
C PRO A 339 -3.66 22.04 -25.95
N LEU A 340 -4.51 21.03 -26.02
CA LEU A 340 -4.28 19.73 -25.38
C LEU A 340 -4.89 18.59 -26.22
N TYR A 341 -4.35 17.40 -26.03
CA TYR A 341 -4.94 16.17 -26.54
C TYR A 341 -5.88 15.57 -25.49
N VAL A 342 -7.05 15.08 -25.90
CA VAL A 342 -8.08 14.57 -25.00
C VAL A 342 -8.47 13.16 -25.41
N GLY A 343 -8.62 12.25 -24.45
CA GLY A 343 -9.10 10.89 -24.70
C GLY A 343 -10.42 10.94 -25.48
N LYS A 344 -10.49 10.18 -26.57
CA LYS A 344 -11.68 10.11 -27.43
C LYS A 344 -12.91 9.63 -26.66
N SER A 345 -12.71 8.78 -25.67
CA SER A 345 -13.70 8.32 -24.70
C SER A 345 -13.09 8.29 -23.29
N GLU A 346 -13.91 7.87 -22.32
CA GLU A 346 -13.46 7.51 -20.97
C GLU A 346 -12.41 6.38 -21.02
N VAL A 347 -11.55 6.30 -20.00
CA VAL A 347 -10.61 5.19 -19.84
C VAL A 347 -11.38 3.89 -19.64
N THR A 348 -11.09 2.87 -20.45
CA THR A 348 -11.77 1.57 -20.39
C THR A 348 -11.13 0.62 -19.37
N TRP A 349 -11.84 -0.45 -18.99
CA TRP A 349 -11.23 -1.52 -18.19
C TRP A 349 -10.04 -2.18 -18.91
N ASP A 350 -10.10 -2.32 -20.23
CA ASP A 350 -8.98 -2.83 -21.04
C ASP A 350 -7.72 -1.95 -20.93
N GLU A 351 -7.89 -0.64 -20.82
CA GLU A 351 -6.79 0.32 -20.63
C GLU A 351 -6.30 0.36 -19.18
N PHE A 352 -7.21 0.27 -18.22
CA PHE A 352 -6.91 0.43 -16.79
C PHE A 352 -6.31 -0.83 -16.15
N MET A 353 -6.78 -2.02 -16.52
CA MET A 353 -6.36 -3.28 -15.89
C MET A 353 -4.90 -3.64 -16.11
N PRO A 354 -4.23 -3.36 -17.25
CA PRO A 354 -2.79 -3.57 -17.38
C PRO A 354 -1.97 -2.89 -16.29
N TRP A 355 -2.37 -1.68 -15.89
CA TRP A 355 -1.77 -0.98 -14.77
C TRP A 355 -2.06 -1.68 -13.45
N VAL A 356 -3.31 -2.03 -13.17
CA VAL A 356 -3.70 -2.71 -11.91
C VAL A 356 -3.01 -4.07 -11.76
N ASP A 357 -2.98 -4.86 -12.84
CA ASP A 357 -2.43 -6.22 -12.87
C ASP A 357 -0.90 -6.26 -12.95
N GLY A 358 -0.27 -5.17 -13.38
CA GLY A 358 1.17 -5.08 -13.54
C GLY A 358 1.75 -5.77 -14.74
N ARG A 359 1.02 -5.76 -15.85
CA ARG A 359 1.42 -6.42 -17.11
C ARG A 359 2.49 -5.67 -17.91
N ASP A 360 2.96 -4.53 -17.40
CA ASP A 360 4.09 -3.72 -17.86
C ASP A 360 5.48 -4.22 -17.38
N LEU A 361 5.52 -5.21 -16.50
CA LEU A 361 6.77 -5.76 -15.96
C LEU A 361 7.33 -6.85 -16.89
N GLU A 362 8.15 -6.49 -17.88
CA GLU A 362 8.81 -7.48 -18.78
C GLU A 362 9.89 -8.35 -18.08
N SER A 363 10.30 -8.04 -16.83
CA SER A 363 11.27 -8.81 -16.02
C SER A 363 11.36 -8.24 -14.59
N PRO A 364 11.67 -9.04 -13.54
CA PRO A 364 11.71 -8.60 -12.15
C PRO A 364 12.94 -7.72 -11.87
N ASP A 365 12.82 -6.43 -12.15
CA ASP A 365 13.61 -5.39 -11.49
C ASP A 365 12.87 -5.00 -10.19
N PRO A 366 13.46 -5.16 -9.00
CA PRO A 366 12.87 -4.77 -7.72
C PRO A 366 12.41 -3.30 -7.66
N LEU A 367 13.02 -2.42 -8.45
CA LEU A 367 12.60 -1.02 -8.56
C LEU A 367 11.34 -0.85 -9.42
N GLY A 368 11.15 -1.71 -10.42
CA GLY A 368 9.93 -1.82 -11.23
C GLY A 368 8.76 -2.36 -10.40
N GLU A 369 8.98 -3.39 -9.59
CA GLU A 369 7.98 -3.93 -8.63
C GLU A 369 7.65 -2.94 -7.50
N LEU A 370 8.62 -2.15 -7.02
CA LEU A 370 8.38 -1.11 -6.01
C LEU A 370 7.64 0.12 -6.58
N ARG A 371 7.89 0.50 -7.84
CA ARG A 371 7.10 1.55 -8.54
C ARG A 371 5.69 1.07 -8.83
N ALA A 372 5.56 -0.17 -9.30
CA ALA A 372 4.31 -0.89 -9.46
C ALA A 372 3.47 -0.90 -8.18
N MET A 373 4.03 -1.33 -7.04
CA MET A 373 3.30 -1.42 -5.76
C MET A 373 2.94 -0.05 -5.15
N LYS A 374 3.69 1.02 -5.45
CA LYS A 374 3.44 2.37 -4.91
C LYS A 374 2.41 3.18 -5.70
N LEU A 375 2.26 2.88 -6.99
CA LEU A 375 1.34 3.59 -7.86
C LEU A 375 0.01 2.86 -8.01
N ARG A 376 -0.07 1.53 -7.81
CA ARG A 376 -1.28 0.76 -8.13
C ARG A 376 -2.29 0.67 -6.98
N PRO A 377 -3.59 0.59 -7.30
CA PRO A 377 -4.62 0.44 -6.31
C PRO A 377 -4.55 -0.94 -5.63
N SER A 378 -4.90 -1.00 -4.35
CA SER A 378 -5.06 -2.30 -3.67
C SER A 378 -6.16 -3.12 -4.36
N PRO A 379 -6.14 -4.46 -4.22
CA PRO A 379 -7.25 -5.28 -4.70
C PRO A 379 -8.60 -4.74 -4.20
N PRO A 380 -9.60 -4.64 -5.10
CA PRO A 380 -10.92 -4.12 -4.76
C PRO A 380 -11.68 -5.08 -3.82
N TYR A 381 -12.60 -4.53 -3.03
CA TYR A 381 -13.60 -5.34 -2.36
C TYR A 381 -14.73 -5.68 -3.34
N GLY A 382 -14.84 -6.95 -3.73
CA GLY A 382 -15.81 -7.42 -4.72
C GLY A 382 -15.36 -7.20 -6.17
N ALA A 383 -16.28 -7.42 -7.10
CA ALA A 383 -16.03 -7.24 -8.53
C ALA A 383 -15.96 -5.73 -8.88
N VAL A 384 -14.84 -5.27 -9.45
CA VAL A 384 -14.62 -3.84 -9.77
C VAL A 384 -15.57 -3.29 -10.82
N ASP A 385 -15.95 -4.15 -11.74
CA ASP A 385 -16.93 -3.91 -12.78
C ASP A 385 -18.36 -3.90 -12.26
N ARG A 386 -18.59 -4.19 -10.97
CA ARG A 386 -19.93 -4.24 -10.33
C ARG A 386 -20.89 -5.25 -10.95
N GLY A 387 -20.37 -6.22 -11.70
CA GLY A 387 -21.19 -7.13 -12.48
C GLY A 387 -21.68 -6.56 -13.81
N PHE A 388 -21.23 -5.36 -14.20
CA PHE A 388 -21.55 -4.78 -15.51
C PHE A 388 -20.72 -5.39 -16.65
N GLY A 389 -19.68 -6.16 -16.32
CA GLY A 389 -18.71 -6.65 -17.28
C GLY A 389 -17.55 -5.67 -17.49
N MET A 390 -16.41 -6.24 -17.89
CA MET A 390 -15.17 -5.50 -18.18
C MET A 390 -15.09 -5.19 -19.68
N ASP A 391 -13.89 -5.26 -20.27
CA ASP A 391 -13.58 -4.94 -21.67
C ASP A 391 -13.64 -3.43 -21.96
N ARG A 392 -14.28 -3.04 -23.07
CA ARG A 392 -14.39 -1.65 -23.55
C ARG A 392 -15.39 -0.79 -22.77
N ARG A 393 -15.89 -1.27 -21.63
CA ARG A 393 -16.71 -0.46 -20.72
C ARG A 393 -15.82 0.51 -19.93
N PRO A 394 -16.32 1.67 -19.51
CA PRO A 394 -15.53 2.62 -18.74
C PRO A 394 -15.10 2.00 -17.40
N ALA A 395 -13.83 2.21 -17.05
CA ALA A 395 -13.35 1.93 -15.72
C ALA A 395 -14.10 2.84 -14.73
N LEU A 396 -14.62 2.25 -13.64
CA LEU A 396 -15.52 2.93 -12.70
C LEU A 396 -15.24 2.57 -11.24
N SER A 397 -15.85 3.29 -10.30
CA SER A 397 -15.70 3.10 -8.85
C SER A 397 -14.31 3.42 -8.28
N MET A 398 -13.41 4.09 -9.00
CA MET A 398 -12.08 4.44 -8.48
C MET A 398 -12.07 5.84 -7.87
N SER A 399 -11.14 6.06 -6.93
CA SER A 399 -10.90 7.38 -6.37
C SER A 399 -10.17 8.30 -7.35
N ARG A 400 -10.25 9.62 -7.13
CA ARG A 400 -9.44 10.59 -7.87
C ARG A 400 -7.94 10.26 -7.78
N LEU A 401 -7.49 9.79 -6.62
CA LEU A 401 -6.10 9.34 -6.42
C LEU A 401 -5.73 8.21 -7.39
N SER A 402 -6.57 7.17 -7.51
CA SER A 402 -6.33 6.08 -8.46
C SER A 402 -6.22 6.58 -9.90
N ALA A 403 -7.12 7.49 -10.30
CA ALA A 403 -7.12 8.06 -11.64
C ALA A 403 -5.87 8.92 -11.92
N GLU A 404 -5.38 9.67 -10.93
CA GLU A 404 -4.15 10.47 -11.04
C GLU A 404 -2.89 9.59 -11.13
N LEU A 405 -2.79 8.54 -10.32
CA LEU A 405 -1.64 7.63 -10.37
C LEU A 405 -1.64 6.79 -11.65
N TYR A 406 -2.80 6.47 -12.21
CA TYR A 406 -2.88 5.86 -13.55
C TYR A 406 -2.31 6.81 -14.62
N CYS A 407 -2.69 8.09 -14.59
CA CYS A 407 -2.14 9.09 -15.52
C CYS A 407 -0.61 9.21 -15.38
N GLN A 408 -0.10 9.22 -14.15
CA GLN A 408 1.33 9.25 -13.88
C GLN A 408 2.02 8.01 -14.47
N TRP A 409 1.48 6.82 -14.21
CA TRP A 409 2.01 5.59 -14.76
C TRP A 409 2.02 5.61 -16.30
N LEU A 410 0.93 6.01 -16.93
CA LEU A 410 0.84 6.10 -18.39
C LEU A 410 1.91 7.06 -18.96
N SER A 411 2.19 8.14 -18.22
CA SER A 411 3.25 9.09 -18.57
C SER A 411 4.64 8.45 -18.52
N GLU A 412 4.91 7.67 -17.47
CA GLU A 412 6.17 6.95 -17.31
C GLU A 412 6.37 5.89 -18.41
N GLN A 413 5.30 5.19 -18.81
CA GLN A 413 5.37 4.16 -19.85
C GLN A 413 5.65 4.75 -21.24
N THR A 414 5.00 5.85 -21.58
CA THR A 414 5.00 6.43 -22.94
C THR A 414 6.04 7.52 -23.14
N GLY A 415 6.55 8.11 -22.05
CA GLY A 415 7.40 9.30 -22.10
C GLY A 415 6.67 10.61 -22.44
N LYS A 416 5.33 10.61 -22.44
CA LYS A 416 4.49 11.81 -22.65
C LYS A 416 3.83 12.24 -21.34
N THR A 417 3.38 13.49 -21.24
CA THR A 417 2.70 13.98 -20.02
C THR A 417 1.20 13.71 -20.12
N TYR A 418 0.70 12.76 -19.33
CA TYR A 418 -0.72 12.47 -19.15
C TYR A 418 -1.20 12.90 -17.77
N ARG A 419 -2.43 13.42 -17.71
CA ARG A 419 -3.08 13.86 -16.45
C ARG A 419 -4.61 13.83 -16.59
N LEU A 420 -5.30 14.09 -15.48
CA LEU A 420 -6.71 14.44 -15.52
C LEU A 420 -6.89 15.86 -16.11
N PRO A 421 -8.00 16.12 -16.82
CA PRO A 421 -8.36 17.49 -17.21
C PRO A 421 -8.62 18.31 -15.95
N THR A 422 -8.30 19.61 -16.00
CA THR A 422 -8.81 20.54 -15.00
C THR A 422 -10.31 20.75 -15.18
N GLU A 423 -11.03 21.22 -14.14
CA GLU A 423 -12.47 21.49 -14.26
C GLU A 423 -12.74 22.48 -15.42
N LYS A 424 -11.91 23.52 -15.56
CA LYS A 424 -12.00 24.49 -16.66
C LYS A 424 -11.71 23.90 -18.02
N GLU A 425 -10.70 23.02 -18.13
CA GLU A 425 -10.41 22.32 -19.39
C GLU A 425 -11.58 21.42 -19.79
N TRP A 426 -12.13 20.67 -18.83
CA TRP A 426 -13.31 19.82 -19.08
C TRP A 426 -14.49 20.64 -19.60
N GLU A 427 -14.79 21.75 -18.94
CA GLU A 427 -15.84 22.69 -19.33
C GLU A 427 -15.63 23.26 -20.73
N HIS A 428 -14.40 23.65 -21.07
CA HIS A 428 -14.01 24.13 -22.38
C HIS A 428 -14.18 23.06 -23.47
N ILE A 429 -13.73 21.83 -23.21
CA ILE A 429 -13.90 20.69 -24.12
C ILE A 429 -15.39 20.43 -24.37
N TYR A 430 -16.21 20.43 -23.31
CA TYR A 430 -17.65 20.19 -23.42
C TYR A 430 -18.34 21.27 -24.25
N GLN A 431 -18.01 22.54 -24.03
CA GLN A 431 -18.57 23.67 -24.79
C GLN A 431 -18.15 23.65 -26.26
N LEU A 432 -16.87 23.41 -26.56
CA LEU A 432 -16.40 23.27 -27.94
C LEU A 432 -17.02 22.06 -28.65
N GLY A 433 -17.34 21.00 -27.90
CA GLY A 433 -18.11 19.85 -28.36
C GLY A 433 -19.56 20.16 -28.75
N GLY A 434 -20.07 21.34 -28.42
CA GLY A 434 -21.46 21.76 -28.63
C GLY A 434 -22.34 21.70 -27.38
N GLY A 435 -21.79 21.35 -26.22
CA GLY A 435 -22.50 21.31 -24.95
C GLY A 435 -22.73 22.70 -24.34
N ASN A 436 -23.69 22.80 -23.42
CA ASN A 436 -23.97 24.02 -22.66
C ASN A 436 -24.00 23.71 -21.16
N LEU A 437 -23.18 24.40 -20.36
CA LEU A 437 -23.10 24.18 -18.92
C LEU A 437 -24.32 24.69 -18.13
N ASN A 438 -25.11 25.58 -18.73
CA ASN A 438 -26.28 26.18 -18.09
C ASN A 438 -27.59 25.50 -18.51
N THR A 439 -27.55 24.56 -19.45
CA THR A 439 -28.75 23.93 -19.99
C THR A 439 -28.45 22.49 -20.37
N PRO A 440 -29.15 21.51 -19.78
CA PRO A 440 -28.95 20.10 -20.13
C PRO A 440 -29.31 19.84 -21.60
N PRO A 441 -28.76 18.77 -22.21
CA PRO A 441 -29.07 18.40 -23.59
C PRO A 441 -30.58 18.17 -23.78
N THR A 442 -31.08 18.49 -24.97
CA THR A 442 -32.41 18.07 -25.40
C THR A 442 -32.50 16.54 -25.43
N ALA A 443 -33.71 15.97 -25.44
CA ALA A 443 -33.87 14.51 -25.50
C ALA A 443 -33.20 13.90 -26.74
N GLU A 444 -33.25 14.59 -27.89
CA GLU A 444 -32.60 14.14 -29.12
C GLU A 444 -31.07 14.18 -29.04
N GLU A 445 -30.51 15.17 -28.34
CA GLU A 445 -29.06 15.27 -28.10
C GLU A 445 -28.61 14.23 -27.07
N ALA A 446 -29.36 14.04 -25.99
CA ALA A 446 -29.04 13.06 -24.94
C ALA A 446 -28.95 11.64 -25.51
N GLU A 447 -29.93 11.23 -26.32
CA GLU A 447 -29.94 9.91 -26.96
C GLU A 447 -28.77 9.69 -27.93
N ARG A 448 -28.23 10.77 -28.50
CA ARG A 448 -27.05 10.71 -29.35
C ARG A 448 -25.74 10.71 -28.58
N LEU A 449 -25.64 11.50 -27.51
CA LEU A 449 -24.36 11.92 -26.92
C LEU A 449 -24.06 11.30 -25.55
N ALA A 450 -25.04 10.63 -24.93
CA ALA A 450 -24.91 10.14 -23.55
C ALA A 450 -25.57 8.78 -23.35
N VAL A 451 -25.03 8.06 -22.37
CA VAL A 451 -25.70 6.93 -21.73
C VAL A 451 -26.26 7.41 -20.38
N TYR A 452 -27.54 7.21 -20.16
CA TYR A 452 -28.26 7.74 -19.00
C TYR A 452 -29.49 6.88 -18.68
N VAL A 453 -30.23 7.20 -17.61
CA VAL A 453 -31.24 6.29 -17.03
C VAL A 453 -32.28 5.75 -18.03
N ASP A 454 -32.67 6.53 -19.04
CA ASP A 454 -33.67 6.11 -20.03
C ASP A 454 -33.13 5.10 -21.06
N ASN A 455 -31.81 5.05 -21.27
CA ASN A 455 -31.19 4.23 -22.31
C ASN A 455 -30.09 3.29 -21.79
N SER A 456 -29.82 3.25 -20.49
CA SER A 456 -28.75 2.46 -19.85
C SER A 456 -29.16 1.09 -19.32
N PHE A 457 -30.44 0.72 -19.39
CA PHE A 457 -30.88 -0.62 -19.04
C PHE A 457 -30.23 -1.66 -19.97
N ASP A 458 -29.58 -2.66 -19.38
CA ASP A 458 -28.87 -3.72 -20.09
C ASP A 458 -29.59 -5.05 -19.83
N GLU A 459 -30.14 -5.64 -20.90
CA GLU A 459 -30.94 -6.88 -20.81
C GLU A 459 -30.12 -8.10 -20.37
N ASP A 460 -28.81 -8.11 -20.63
CA ASP A 460 -27.93 -9.22 -20.23
C ASP A 460 -27.55 -9.14 -18.75
N ILE A 461 -27.54 -7.94 -18.18
CA ILE A 461 -27.27 -7.66 -16.76
C ILE A 461 -28.56 -7.68 -15.92
N ASP A 462 -29.71 -7.40 -16.55
CA ASP A 462 -31.02 -7.17 -15.89
C ASP A 462 -30.99 -6.01 -14.89
N ASP A 463 -30.22 -4.96 -15.20
CA ASP A 463 -30.09 -3.76 -14.39
C ASP A 463 -29.67 -2.54 -15.26
N TRP A 464 -29.75 -1.34 -14.69
CA TRP A 464 -29.13 -0.16 -15.27
C TRP A 464 -27.61 -0.24 -15.11
N ALA A 465 -26.89 -0.12 -16.22
CA ALA A 465 -25.44 -0.26 -16.25
C ALA A 465 -24.81 0.75 -17.21
N THR A 466 -23.49 0.91 -17.13
CA THR A 466 -22.75 1.61 -18.20
C THR A 466 -22.96 0.91 -19.55
N LYS A 467 -22.49 1.50 -20.64
CA LYS A 467 -22.32 0.79 -21.91
C LYS A 467 -20.84 0.79 -22.32
N PRO A 468 -20.44 -0.08 -23.26
CA PRO A 468 -19.14 0.07 -23.91
C PRO A 468 -18.96 1.51 -24.40
N THR A 469 -17.75 2.05 -24.21
CA THR A 469 -17.42 3.41 -24.64
C THR A 469 -17.62 3.57 -26.15
N ALA A 470 -17.99 4.78 -26.55
CA ALA A 470 -18.35 5.12 -27.92
C ALA A 470 -19.50 4.27 -28.50
N SER A 471 -20.48 3.91 -27.67
CA SER A 471 -21.72 3.25 -28.10
C SER A 471 -22.72 4.20 -28.77
N GLY A 472 -22.66 5.50 -28.40
CA GLY A 472 -23.42 6.57 -29.03
C GLY A 472 -22.70 7.24 -30.21
N GLN A 473 -22.99 8.51 -30.43
CA GLN A 473 -22.35 9.36 -31.44
C GLN A 473 -21.38 10.34 -30.77
N PRO A 474 -20.31 10.74 -31.48
CA PRO A 474 -19.40 11.75 -30.96
C PRO A 474 -20.05 13.14 -30.99
N ASN A 475 -19.52 14.03 -30.14
CA ASN A 475 -19.77 15.46 -30.20
C ASN A 475 -19.06 16.11 -31.41
N ASN A 476 -19.15 17.44 -31.53
CA ASN A 476 -18.60 18.18 -32.68
C ASN A 476 -17.07 18.09 -32.82
N LEU A 477 -16.36 17.63 -31.78
CA LEU A 477 -14.91 17.42 -31.79
C LEU A 477 -14.53 15.97 -32.14
N GLY A 478 -15.47 15.03 -32.21
CA GLY A 478 -15.17 13.61 -32.36
C GLY A 478 -15.02 12.87 -31.02
N ILE A 479 -15.37 13.50 -29.90
CA ILE A 479 -15.27 12.96 -28.54
C ILE A 479 -16.60 12.33 -28.11
N TYR A 480 -16.54 11.17 -27.48
CA TYR A 480 -17.69 10.39 -27.00
C TYR A 480 -17.90 10.54 -25.50
N ASP A 481 -19.12 10.26 -25.06
CA ASP A 481 -19.54 9.99 -23.67
C ASP A 481 -19.27 11.13 -22.66
N LEU A 482 -18.87 12.32 -23.13
CA LEU A 482 -18.57 13.46 -22.25
C LEU A 482 -19.81 13.99 -21.51
N ALA A 483 -21.02 13.70 -22.01
CA ALA A 483 -22.26 14.12 -21.38
C ALA A 483 -22.79 13.09 -20.35
N GLY A 484 -22.46 11.81 -20.50
CA GLY A 484 -22.96 10.70 -19.68
C GLY A 484 -22.37 9.35 -20.08
N ASN A 485 -22.74 8.29 -19.36
CA ASN A 485 -22.09 6.97 -19.20
C ASN A 485 -21.43 6.89 -17.82
N VAL A 486 -20.32 7.59 -17.59
CA VAL A 486 -19.80 7.85 -16.23
C VAL A 486 -19.50 9.34 -16.03
N CYS A 487 -19.57 9.79 -14.76
CA CYS A 487 -19.00 11.08 -14.41
C CYS A 487 -17.47 10.97 -14.42
N GLU A 488 -16.79 12.06 -14.75
CA GLU A 488 -15.35 12.05 -14.95
C GLU A 488 -14.62 12.87 -13.89
N TRP A 489 -13.63 12.26 -13.23
CA TRP A 489 -12.73 12.99 -12.36
C TRP A 489 -12.03 14.13 -13.10
N VAL A 490 -12.08 15.32 -12.50
CA VAL A 490 -11.25 16.47 -12.88
C VAL A 490 -10.25 16.77 -11.77
N THR A 491 -9.17 17.47 -12.11
CA THR A 491 -8.19 17.97 -11.14
C THR A 491 -8.38 19.48 -10.93
N GLU A 492 -8.25 19.97 -9.70
CA GLU A 492 -8.41 21.38 -9.36
C GLU A 492 -7.35 21.75 -8.33
N THR A 493 -6.95 23.02 -8.27
CA THR A 493 -6.05 23.54 -7.22
C THR A 493 -6.75 23.79 -5.87
N GLY A 494 -8.07 23.60 -5.79
CA GLY A 494 -8.89 23.79 -4.60
C GLY A 494 -8.94 22.55 -3.69
N GLU A 495 -9.62 22.68 -2.55
CA GLU A 495 -9.80 21.55 -1.60
C GLU A 495 -10.87 20.55 -2.06
N GLU A 496 -11.80 20.97 -2.94
CA GLU A 496 -12.86 20.10 -3.46
C GLU A 496 -12.33 19.11 -4.51
N ARG A 497 -12.74 17.84 -4.40
CA ARG A 497 -12.53 16.84 -5.45
C ARG A 497 -13.84 16.68 -6.21
N VAL A 498 -13.81 16.83 -7.53
CA VAL A 498 -15.01 16.97 -8.34
C VAL A 498 -14.99 15.95 -9.48
N ALA A 499 -16.15 15.33 -9.72
CA ALA A 499 -16.43 14.63 -10.97
C ALA A 499 -17.47 15.42 -11.78
N ARG A 500 -17.25 15.55 -13.09
CA ARG A 500 -18.09 16.33 -14.02
C ARG A 500 -18.87 15.42 -14.96
N GLY A 501 -19.97 15.96 -15.51
CA GLY A 501 -20.86 15.23 -16.41
C GLY A 501 -21.92 14.42 -15.67
N GLY A 502 -22.77 13.72 -16.41
CA GLY A 502 -23.74 12.78 -15.84
C GLY A 502 -23.25 11.34 -15.92
N HIS A 503 -24.08 10.39 -15.50
CA HIS A 503 -23.77 8.97 -15.56
C HIS A 503 -24.96 8.12 -16.03
N PHE A 504 -24.75 6.82 -16.20
CA PHE A 504 -25.76 5.88 -16.68
C PHE A 504 -27.07 5.84 -15.85
N ASP A 505 -27.04 6.29 -14.60
CA ASP A 505 -28.19 6.33 -13.68
C ASP A 505 -28.64 7.78 -13.39
N SER A 506 -28.12 8.75 -14.14
CA SER A 506 -28.55 10.14 -14.07
C SER A 506 -29.82 10.37 -14.88
N ASP A 507 -30.66 11.28 -14.36
CA ASP A 507 -31.70 11.92 -15.16
C ASP A 507 -31.07 12.82 -16.23
N ARG A 508 -31.81 13.08 -17.31
CA ARG A 508 -31.36 13.92 -18.43
C ARG A 508 -30.91 15.32 -17.98
N GLU A 509 -31.52 15.85 -16.94
CA GLU A 509 -31.24 17.16 -16.35
C GLU A 509 -29.84 17.29 -15.77
N GLU A 510 -29.17 16.18 -15.47
CA GLU A 510 -27.80 16.16 -14.93
C GLU A 510 -26.73 15.96 -16.02
N LEU A 511 -27.13 15.57 -17.24
CA LEU A 511 -26.19 15.25 -18.31
C LEU A 511 -25.37 16.46 -18.75
N GLY A 512 -24.04 16.29 -18.75
CA GLY A 512 -23.04 17.29 -19.12
C GLY A 512 -22.94 18.53 -18.22
N VAL A 513 -23.95 18.78 -17.37
CA VAL A 513 -23.99 19.88 -16.40
C VAL A 513 -23.70 19.43 -14.96
N GLY A 514 -23.73 18.11 -14.72
CA GLY A 514 -23.45 17.49 -13.43
C GLY A 514 -22.08 17.90 -12.87
N ARG A 515 -22.08 18.27 -11.59
CA ARG A 515 -20.89 18.60 -10.81
C ARG A 515 -21.00 17.92 -9.45
N HIS A 516 -20.33 16.79 -9.32
CA HIS A 516 -20.42 15.90 -8.18
C HIS A 516 -19.17 16.08 -7.30
N VAL A 517 -19.33 16.75 -6.16
CA VAL A 517 -18.25 16.88 -5.16
C VAL A 517 -18.14 15.58 -4.38
N GLU A 518 -16.92 15.06 -4.27
CA GLU A 518 -16.63 13.85 -3.49
C GLU A 518 -17.18 14.01 -2.07
N HIS A 519 -18.05 13.09 -1.68
CA HIS A 519 -18.64 13.05 -0.35
C HIS A 519 -18.16 11.79 0.38
N PRO A 520 -17.95 11.83 1.71
CA PRO A 520 -17.59 10.64 2.50
C PRO A 520 -18.58 9.47 2.34
N ASP A 521 -19.81 9.76 1.92
CA ASP A 521 -20.83 8.72 1.65
C ASP A 521 -20.55 7.89 0.40
N TRP A 522 -19.67 8.33 -0.51
CA TRP A 522 -19.27 7.57 -1.69
C TRP A 522 -18.51 6.29 -1.33
N ASN A 523 -18.05 6.19 -0.07
CA ASN A 523 -17.55 4.95 0.49
C ASN A 523 -18.27 4.56 1.78
N ARG A 524 -19.52 5.01 1.99
CA ARG A 524 -20.28 4.78 3.24
C ARG A 524 -20.33 3.31 3.62
N ASP A 525 -20.70 2.48 2.65
CA ASP A 525 -21.04 1.08 2.81
C ASP A 525 -19.83 0.16 2.52
N TYR A 526 -18.61 0.74 2.44
CA TYR A 526 -17.38 -0.05 2.38
C TYR A 526 -17.26 -0.90 3.65
N PRO A 527 -17.12 -2.22 3.53
CA PRO A 527 -17.23 -3.13 4.67
C PRO A 527 -16.00 -3.12 5.57
N ASN A 528 -14.84 -2.73 5.03
CA ASN A 528 -13.60 -2.68 5.79
C ASN A 528 -13.37 -1.29 6.38
N ASN A 529 -12.69 -1.26 7.52
CA ASN A 529 -12.21 -0.03 8.15
C ASN A 529 -10.68 -0.15 8.36
N PRO A 530 -9.85 0.77 7.85
CA PRO A 530 -10.22 1.98 7.11
C PRO A 530 -10.88 1.67 5.77
N LYS A 531 -11.71 2.62 5.34
CA LYS A 531 -12.34 2.59 4.02
C LYS A 531 -11.25 2.70 2.95
N SER A 532 -11.48 2.07 1.80
CA SER A 532 -10.52 2.13 0.69
C SER A 532 -10.25 3.58 0.27
N ILE A 533 -8.99 3.88 0.03
CA ILE A 533 -8.56 5.13 -0.62
C ILE A 533 -8.51 5.00 -2.14
N TRP A 534 -8.71 3.78 -2.66
CA TRP A 534 -8.55 3.42 -4.06
C TRP A 534 -9.89 3.27 -4.79
N TRP A 535 -10.92 2.85 -4.06
CA TRP A 535 -12.20 2.43 -4.60
C TRP A 535 -13.37 2.96 -3.78
N PHE A 536 -14.45 3.34 -4.47
CA PHE A 536 -15.69 3.84 -3.92
C PHE A 536 -16.81 2.80 -4.08
N VAL A 537 -17.39 2.36 -2.96
CA VAL A 537 -18.52 1.41 -2.95
C VAL A 537 -19.85 2.05 -3.33
N ASN A 538 -20.05 3.34 -3.07
CA ASN A 538 -21.32 4.03 -3.28
C ASN A 538 -21.27 5.08 -4.40
N ALA A 539 -20.16 5.17 -5.13
CA ALA A 539 -20.05 5.94 -6.36
C ALA A 539 -19.63 5.04 -7.54
N PRO A 540 -20.45 4.02 -7.90
CA PRO A 540 -20.14 3.11 -9.00
C PRO A 540 -20.25 3.73 -10.39
N TRP A 541 -20.52 5.03 -10.45
CA TRP A 541 -20.77 5.80 -11.66
C TRP A 541 -19.66 6.80 -11.97
N VAL A 542 -18.57 6.80 -11.18
CA VAL A 542 -17.44 7.71 -11.40
C VAL A 542 -16.30 6.96 -12.08
N GLY A 543 -15.86 7.50 -13.21
CA GLY A 543 -14.65 7.15 -13.94
C GLY A 543 -13.81 8.39 -14.24
N PHE A 544 -13.08 8.36 -15.35
CA PHE A 544 -12.24 9.48 -15.79
C PHE A 544 -11.83 9.33 -17.25
N ARG A 545 -11.31 10.43 -17.81
CA ARG A 545 -10.58 10.44 -19.07
C ARG A 545 -9.19 11.02 -18.87
N VAL A 546 -8.28 10.67 -19.78
CA VAL A 546 -6.93 11.22 -19.82
C VAL A 546 -6.86 12.43 -20.75
N VAL A 547 -6.03 13.40 -20.40
CA VAL A 547 -5.54 14.44 -21.32
C VAL A 547 -4.03 14.37 -21.42
N ALA A 548 -3.49 14.76 -22.57
CA ALA A 548 -2.06 14.83 -22.83
C ALA A 548 -1.64 16.23 -23.28
N GLU A 549 -0.48 16.67 -22.82
CA GLU A 549 0.08 17.96 -23.23
C GLU A 549 0.62 17.90 -24.66
N VAL A 550 0.45 19.00 -25.40
CA VAL A 550 1.05 19.17 -26.73
C VAL A 550 2.53 19.46 -26.55
N GLN A 551 3.40 18.58 -27.05
CA GLN A 551 4.86 18.70 -26.97
C GLN A 551 5.46 19.66 -28.01
#